data_AF-A0A0C3AI81-F1
#
_entry.id   AF-A0A0C3AI81-F1
#
_cell.length_a   1.000
_cell.length_b   1.000
_cell.length_c   1.000
_cell.angle_alpha   90.00
_cell.angle_beta   90.00
_cell.angle_gamma   90.00
#
_symmetry.space_group_name_H-M   'P 1'
#
loop_
_entity.id
_entity.type
_entity.pdbx_description
1 polymer ?
#
loop_
_entity_poly.entity_id
_entity_poly.type
_entity_poly.pdbx_seq_one_letter_code
_entity_poly.pdbx_strand_id
1 'polypeptide(L)'
;MAMPVYGTKPGTAFKTIYQEGVYMDEFITMMKNRMEVETQYLDQLGKLKDSWNPKWRESSVWSLISPILSHFEEEITRRNAFVDDLQARFATAPQSDPENDPYQLFEDLEQAYLACSQADRDVQTPSAESALKEWHSTFSVYRPSPFPEPG
;
A
#
# COMPACT_ATOMS: atom_id res chain seq x y z
N MET A 1 -19.89 27.81 -22.55
CA MET A 1 -19.04 27.74 -21.34
C MET A 1 -18.50 26.33 -21.25
N ALA A 2 -17.18 26.16 -21.44
CA ALA A 2 -16.51 24.88 -21.28
C ALA A 2 -16.14 24.73 -19.79
N MET A 3 -16.60 23.66 -19.16
CA MET A 3 -16.18 23.30 -17.80
C MET A 3 -14.75 22.72 -17.85
N PRO A 4 -13.89 23.02 -16.87
CA PRO A 4 -12.54 22.48 -16.84
C PRO A 4 -12.58 20.99 -16.50
N VAL A 5 -12.04 20.16 -17.40
CA VAL A 5 -11.78 18.73 -17.16
C VAL A 5 -10.51 18.63 -16.32
N TYR A 6 -10.63 18.82 -15.01
CA TYR A 6 -9.59 18.45 -14.06
C TYR A 6 -10.20 17.68 -12.91
N GLY A 7 -10.24 16.37 -13.11
CA GLY A 7 -10.53 15.39 -12.09
C GLY A 7 -10.11 14.05 -12.66
N THR A 8 -8.98 13.51 -12.22
CA THR A 8 -8.69 12.09 -12.39
C THR A 8 -9.93 11.31 -11.98
N LYS A 9 -10.43 10.43 -12.85
CA LYS A 9 -11.63 9.64 -12.54
C LYS A 9 -11.37 8.94 -11.19
N PRO A 10 -12.27 9.06 -10.20
CA PRO A 10 -12.07 8.50 -8.86
C PRO A 10 -11.58 7.04 -8.85
N GLY A 11 -12.08 6.19 -9.76
CA GLY A 11 -11.59 4.81 -9.92
C GLY A 11 -10.10 4.67 -10.23
N THR A 12 -9.49 5.63 -10.95
CA THR A 12 -8.04 5.63 -11.17
C THR A 12 -7.27 5.93 -9.89
N ALA A 13 -7.78 6.80 -9.02
CA ALA A 13 -7.10 7.15 -7.78
C ALA A 13 -7.14 6.00 -6.75
N PHE A 14 -8.29 5.32 -6.60
CA PHE A 14 -8.41 4.16 -5.70
C PHE A 14 -7.51 3.01 -6.13
N LYS A 15 -7.49 2.70 -7.43
CA LYS A 15 -6.59 1.68 -7.99
C LYS A 15 -5.11 2.00 -7.76
N THR A 16 -4.71 3.27 -7.91
CA THR A 16 -3.32 3.68 -7.63
C THR A 16 -2.96 3.48 -6.16
N ILE A 17 -3.84 3.87 -5.23
CA ILE A 17 -3.60 3.69 -3.79
C ILE A 17 -3.48 2.20 -3.43
N TYR A 18 -4.35 1.35 -3.99
CA TYR A 18 -4.27 -0.11 -3.84
C TYR A 18 -2.91 -0.64 -4.32
N GLN A 19 -2.50 -0.26 -5.53
CA GLN A 19 -1.26 -0.73 -6.12
C GLN A 19 -0.03 -0.26 -5.35
N GLU A 20 -0.02 0.99 -4.87
CA GLU A 20 1.05 1.51 -4.02
C GLU A 20 1.15 0.72 -2.71
N GLY A 21 0.02 0.31 -2.13
CA GLY A 21 -0.01 -0.57 -0.96
C GLY A 21 0.68 -1.92 -1.22
N VAL A 22 0.32 -2.58 -2.31
CA VAL A 22 0.95 -3.85 -2.73
C VAL A 22 2.46 -3.68 -2.94
N TYR A 23 2.89 -2.61 -3.61
CA TYR A 23 4.32 -2.35 -3.81
C TYR A 23 5.07 -2.11 -2.50
N MET A 24 4.44 -1.47 -1.52
CA MET A 24 5.02 -1.28 -0.20
C MET A 24 5.19 -2.61 0.54
N ASP A 25 4.20 -3.50 0.48
CA ASP A 25 4.29 -4.84 1.10
C ASP A 25 5.38 -5.70 0.44
N GLU A 26 5.48 -5.68 -0.90
CA GLU A 26 6.55 -6.35 -1.65
C GLU A 26 7.94 -5.81 -1.24
N PHE A 27 8.09 -4.49 -1.15
CA PHE A 27 9.33 -3.85 -0.73
C PHE A 27 9.71 -4.21 0.71
N ILE A 28 8.76 -4.16 1.65
CA ILE A 28 8.99 -4.54 3.04
C ILE A 28 9.42 -6.01 3.12
N THR A 29 8.77 -6.89 2.37
CA THR A 29 9.12 -8.32 2.31
C THR A 29 10.53 -8.53 1.78
N MET A 30 10.89 -7.87 0.68
CA MET A 30 12.26 -7.91 0.14
C MET A 30 13.29 -7.43 1.17
N MET A 31 13.00 -6.35 1.90
CA MET A 31 13.91 -5.82 2.91
C MET A 31 14.03 -6.72 4.15
N LYS A 32 12.96 -7.40 4.57
CA LYS A 32 13.02 -8.44 5.61
C LYS A 32 13.93 -9.59 5.19
N ASN A 33 13.80 -10.08 3.95
CA ASN A 33 14.69 -11.09 3.40
C ASN A 33 16.15 -10.61 3.34
N ARG A 34 16.38 -9.34 2.96
CA ARG A 34 17.72 -8.75 2.97
C ARG A 34 18.33 -8.74 4.38
N MET A 35 17.55 -8.36 5.38
CA MET A 35 17.98 -8.33 6.78
C MET A 35 18.34 -9.75 7.29
N GLU A 36 17.60 -10.77 6.88
CA GLU A 36 17.92 -12.17 7.20
C GLU A 36 19.26 -12.60 6.58
N VAL A 37 19.49 -12.28 5.31
CA VAL A 37 20.77 -12.56 4.64
C VAL A 37 21.95 -11.87 5.35
N GLU A 38 21.79 -10.60 5.75
CA GLU A 38 22.84 -9.89 6.51
C GLU A 38 23.09 -10.52 7.88
N THR A 39 22.03 -10.97 8.57
CA THR A 39 22.14 -11.63 9.88
C THR A 39 22.89 -12.96 9.77
N GLN A 40 22.59 -13.76 8.75
CA GLN A 40 23.30 -15.01 8.47
C GLN A 40 24.79 -14.76 8.15
N TYR A 41 25.07 -13.72 7.36
CA TYR A 41 26.44 -13.35 7.03
C TYR A 41 27.22 -12.86 8.26
N LEU A 42 26.59 -12.09 9.14
CA LEU A 42 27.16 -11.66 10.41
C LEU A 42 27.48 -12.85 11.34
N ASP A 43 26.61 -13.86 11.41
CA ASP A 43 26.88 -15.10 12.14
C ASP A 43 28.11 -15.84 11.58
N GLN A 44 28.26 -15.89 10.25
CA GLN A 44 29.45 -16.47 9.61
C GLN A 44 30.73 -15.67 9.94
N LEU A 45 30.67 -14.33 9.87
CA LEU A 45 31.80 -13.49 10.26
C LEU A 45 32.15 -13.61 11.74
N GLY A 46 31.15 -13.77 12.61
CA GLY A 46 31.34 -14.04 14.04
C GLY A 46 32.11 -15.35 14.27
N LYS A 47 31.68 -16.44 13.64
CA LYS A 47 32.38 -17.74 13.69
C LYS A 47 33.80 -17.65 13.14
N LEU A 48 33.99 -16.89 12.06
CA LEU A 48 35.32 -16.65 11.50
C LEU A 48 36.20 -15.90 12.50
N LYS A 49 35.68 -14.88 13.16
CA LYS A 49 36.38 -14.12 14.20
C LYS A 49 36.76 -14.99 15.40
N ASP A 50 35.86 -15.85 15.85
CA ASP A 50 36.12 -16.78 16.96
C ASP A 50 37.20 -17.83 16.61
N SER A 51 37.38 -18.12 15.32
CA SER A 51 38.42 -19.03 14.84
C SER A 51 39.83 -18.42 14.80
N TRP A 52 39.98 -17.10 15.05
CA TRP A 52 41.28 -16.43 14.97
C TRP A 52 42.23 -16.91 16.06
N ASN A 53 43.48 -17.17 15.68
CA ASN A 53 44.49 -17.57 16.63
C ASN A 53 45.04 -16.32 17.35
N PRO A 54 44.89 -16.21 18.69
CA PRO A 54 45.37 -15.03 19.43
C PRO A 54 46.90 -14.86 19.34
N LYS A 55 47.64 -15.95 19.11
CA LYS A 55 49.11 -15.93 18.98
C LYS A 55 49.59 -15.21 17.72
N TRP A 56 48.72 -14.95 16.74
CA TRP A 56 49.10 -14.18 15.54
C TRP A 56 49.58 -12.77 15.89
N ARG A 57 49.10 -12.18 16.99
CA ARG A 57 49.54 -10.86 17.47
C ARG A 57 51.02 -10.81 17.85
N GLU A 58 51.58 -11.94 18.28
CA GLU A 58 52.98 -12.09 18.68
C GLU A 58 53.85 -12.60 17.52
N SER A 59 53.23 -12.91 16.39
CA SER A 59 53.94 -13.48 15.23
C SER A 59 54.67 -12.40 14.43
N SER A 60 55.81 -12.74 13.85
CA SER A 60 56.53 -11.87 12.92
C SER A 60 55.73 -11.53 11.66
N VAL A 61 54.71 -12.32 11.32
CA VAL A 61 53.79 -12.06 10.20
C VAL A 61 52.59 -11.18 10.59
N TRP A 62 52.55 -10.66 11.82
CA TRP A 62 51.43 -9.84 12.31
C TRP A 62 51.13 -8.64 11.40
N SER A 63 52.16 -7.96 10.87
CA SER A 63 51.99 -6.82 9.97
C SER A 63 51.28 -7.16 8.67
N LEU A 64 51.30 -8.42 8.23
CA LEU A 64 50.60 -8.92 7.05
C LEU A 64 49.16 -9.34 7.38
N ILE A 65 48.94 -9.91 8.56
CA ILE A 65 47.65 -10.44 8.99
C ILE A 65 46.74 -9.34 9.54
N SER A 66 47.29 -8.39 10.30
CA SER A 66 46.51 -7.40 11.04
C SER A 66 45.58 -6.54 10.17
N PRO A 67 45.96 -6.08 8.95
CA PRO A 67 45.05 -5.28 8.14
C PRO A 67 43.83 -6.09 7.67
N ILE A 68 44.00 -7.40 7.43
CA ILE A 68 42.91 -8.30 7.02
C ILE A 68 41.94 -8.52 8.19
N LEU A 69 42.47 -8.73 9.40
CA LEU A 69 41.62 -8.88 10.59
C LEU A 69 40.86 -7.58 10.89
N SER A 70 41.54 -6.42 10.81
CA SER A 70 40.89 -5.12 10.96
C SER A 70 39.78 -4.92 9.93
N HIS A 71 40.00 -5.31 8.67
CA HIS A 71 38.98 -5.24 7.63
C HIS A 71 37.72 -6.05 8.00
N PHE A 72 37.89 -7.27 8.50
CA PHE A 72 36.76 -8.08 8.97
C PHE A 72 36.06 -7.46 10.19
N GLU A 73 36.80 -6.89 11.14
CA GLU A 73 36.18 -6.18 12.28
C GLU A 73 35.35 -4.97 11.83
N GLU A 74 35.89 -4.16 10.93
CA GLU A 74 35.19 -3.01 10.34
C GLU A 74 33.94 -3.45 9.55
N GLU A 75 34.03 -4.57 8.83
CA GLU A 75 32.91 -5.13 8.10
C GLU A 75 31.79 -5.58 9.04
N ILE A 76 32.13 -6.29 10.13
CA ILE A 76 31.17 -6.69 11.18
C ILE A 76 30.49 -5.44 11.77
N THR A 77 31.26 -4.42 12.16
CA THR A 77 30.71 -3.19 12.73
C THR A 77 29.76 -2.49 11.76
N ARG A 78 30.15 -2.36 10.49
CA ARG A 78 29.35 -1.69 9.46
C ARG A 78 28.04 -2.42 9.20
N ARG A 79 28.07 -3.75 9.14
CA ARG A 79 26.90 -4.57 8.88
C ARG A 79 25.96 -4.65 10.06
N ASN A 80 26.47 -4.72 11.29
CA ASN A 80 25.64 -4.59 12.49
C ASN A 80 24.88 -3.26 12.48
N ALA A 81 25.58 -2.14 12.21
CA ALA A 81 24.93 -0.82 12.13
C ALA A 81 23.85 -0.75 11.03
N PHE A 82 24.06 -1.44 9.91
CA PHE A 82 23.06 -1.55 8.84
C PHE A 82 21.82 -2.33 9.27
N VAL A 83 22.01 -3.49 9.93
CA VAL A 83 20.90 -4.32 10.44
C VAL A 83 20.13 -3.57 11.51
N ASP A 84 20.81 -2.91 12.45
CA ASP A 84 20.19 -2.11 13.51
C ASP A 84 19.36 -0.95 12.94
N ASP A 85 19.88 -0.23 11.92
CA ASP A 85 19.15 0.85 11.24
C ASP A 85 17.90 0.33 10.52
N LEU A 86 18.01 -0.78 9.79
CA LEU A 86 16.85 -1.40 9.15
C LEU A 86 15.81 -1.86 10.17
N GLN A 87 16.24 -2.51 11.24
CA GLN A 87 15.34 -2.98 12.28
C GLN A 87 14.61 -1.82 12.98
N ALA A 88 15.31 -0.71 13.25
CA ALA A 88 14.71 0.49 13.81
C ALA A 88 13.66 1.10 12.87
N ARG A 89 13.94 1.15 11.56
CA ARG A 89 12.98 1.64 10.55
C ARG A 89 11.75 0.75 10.46
N PHE A 90 11.91 -0.57 10.48
CA PHE A 90 10.78 -1.51 10.43
C PHE A 90 9.96 -1.55 11.71
N ALA A 91 10.56 -1.30 12.88
CA ALA A 91 9.82 -1.18 14.13
C ALA A 91 8.82 0.01 14.13
N THR A 92 9.13 1.06 13.36
CA THR A 92 8.26 2.23 13.19
C THR A 92 7.30 2.13 12.01
N ALA A 93 7.43 1.10 11.17
CA ALA A 93 6.58 0.91 10.00
C ALA A 93 5.21 0.36 10.41
N PRO A 94 4.09 0.91 9.90
CA PRO A 94 2.78 0.31 10.06
C PRO A 94 2.83 -1.14 9.58
N GLN A 95 2.55 -2.10 10.46
CA GLN A 95 2.42 -3.48 10.04
C GLN A 95 1.07 -3.61 9.34
N SER A 96 1.07 -4.09 8.09
CA SER A 96 -0.13 -4.49 7.38
C SER A 96 -0.77 -5.65 8.17
N ASP A 97 -2.02 -5.45 8.63
CA ASP A 97 -2.80 -6.48 9.30
C ASP A 97 -3.43 -7.39 8.23
N PRO A 98 -3.03 -8.67 8.13
CA PRO A 98 -3.53 -9.57 7.09
C PRO A 98 -5.01 -9.94 7.28
N GLU A 99 -5.60 -9.75 8.47
CA GLU A 99 -7.03 -10.04 8.72
C GLU A 99 -7.95 -8.88 8.33
N ASN A 100 -7.39 -7.69 8.13
CA ASN A 100 -8.16 -6.49 7.83
C ASN A 100 -7.51 -5.81 6.64
N ASP A 101 -7.60 -6.44 5.46
CA ASP A 101 -7.10 -5.91 4.20
C ASP A 101 -7.74 -4.53 3.98
N PRO A 102 -7.03 -3.44 4.29
CA PRO A 102 -7.60 -2.10 4.18
C PRO A 102 -7.83 -1.74 2.71
N TYR A 103 -7.30 -2.54 1.79
CA TYR A 103 -7.39 -2.35 0.36
C TYR A 103 -8.62 -3.02 -0.27
N GLN A 104 -9.23 -4.02 0.39
CA GLN A 104 -10.51 -4.61 -0.02
C GLN A 104 -11.63 -3.56 -0.04
N LEU A 105 -11.60 -2.60 0.91
CA LEU A 105 -12.53 -1.48 0.96
C LEU A 105 -12.45 -0.60 -0.31
N PHE A 106 -11.28 -0.45 -0.92
CA PHE A 106 -11.12 0.35 -2.12
C PHE A 106 -11.72 -0.32 -3.36
N GLU A 107 -11.65 -1.65 -3.45
CA GLU A 107 -12.34 -2.41 -4.50
C GLU A 107 -13.86 -2.27 -4.38
N ASP A 108 -14.41 -2.38 -3.17
CA ASP A 108 -15.83 -2.20 -2.91
C ASP A 108 -16.30 -0.76 -3.26
N LEU A 109 -15.49 0.24 -2.92
CA LEU A 109 -15.74 1.64 -3.26
C LEU A 109 -15.68 1.90 -4.77
N GLU A 110 -14.77 1.25 -5.50
CA GLU A 110 -14.70 1.35 -6.96
C GLU A 110 -15.96 0.77 -7.61
N GLN A 111 -16.41 -0.41 -7.16
CA GLN A 111 -17.65 -1.03 -7.65
C GLN A 111 -18.87 -0.14 -7.38
N ALA A 112 -19.00 0.39 -6.17
CA ALA A 112 -20.08 1.30 -5.80
C ALA A 112 -20.08 2.57 -6.67
N TYR A 113 -18.90 3.16 -6.91
CA TYR A 113 -18.77 4.32 -7.77
C TYR A 113 -19.17 4.03 -9.23
N LEU A 114 -18.74 2.89 -9.79
CA LEU A 114 -19.11 2.48 -11.14
C LEU A 114 -20.63 2.29 -11.27
N ALA A 115 -21.28 1.70 -10.26
CA ALA A 115 -22.73 1.53 -10.22
C ALA A 115 -23.46 2.89 -10.18
N CYS A 116 -23.03 3.83 -9.33
CA CYS A 116 -23.59 5.18 -9.30
C CYS A 116 -23.39 5.93 -10.63
N SER A 117 -22.19 5.84 -11.21
CA SER A 117 -21.86 6.47 -12.49
C SER A 117 -22.66 5.88 -13.66
N GLN A 118 -23.00 4.60 -13.60
CA GLN A 118 -23.87 3.95 -14.58
C GLN A 118 -25.33 4.40 -14.39
N ALA A 119 -25.84 4.40 -13.16
CA ALA A 119 -27.19 4.86 -12.85
C ALA A 119 -27.42 6.32 -13.27
N ASP A 120 -26.47 7.21 -13.01
CA ASP A 120 -26.53 8.62 -13.45
C ASP A 120 -26.60 8.72 -14.98
N ARG A 121 -25.82 7.90 -15.71
CA ARG A 121 -25.88 7.86 -17.17
C ARG A 121 -27.23 7.34 -17.67
N ASP A 122 -27.79 6.33 -17.03
CA ASP A 122 -29.06 5.72 -17.42
C ASP A 122 -30.24 6.69 -17.19
N VAL A 123 -30.22 7.46 -16.09
CA VAL A 123 -31.21 8.51 -15.80
C VAL A 123 -31.13 9.68 -16.79
N GLN A 124 -29.93 10.01 -17.27
CA GLN A 124 -29.73 11.06 -18.28
C GLN A 124 -30.08 10.61 -19.71
N THR A 125 -30.54 9.38 -19.91
CA THR A 125 -30.98 8.95 -21.24
C THR A 125 -32.28 9.66 -21.64
N PRO A 126 -32.43 10.06 -22.93
CA PRO A 126 -33.65 10.69 -23.43
C PRO A 126 -34.91 9.83 -23.23
N SER A 127 -34.73 8.50 -23.18
CA SER A 127 -35.78 7.52 -22.89
C SER A 127 -36.27 7.62 -21.43
N ALA A 128 -35.35 7.69 -20.46
CA ALA A 128 -35.69 7.85 -19.05
C ALA A 128 -36.36 9.21 -18.78
N GLU A 129 -35.88 10.29 -19.42
CA GLU A 129 -36.52 11.60 -19.35
C GLU A 129 -37.95 11.58 -19.92
N SER A 130 -38.16 10.89 -21.05
CA SER A 130 -39.48 10.75 -21.68
C SER A 130 -40.43 9.93 -20.82
N ALA A 131 -39.96 8.81 -20.24
CA ALA A 131 -40.73 7.96 -19.34
C ALA A 131 -41.12 8.69 -18.04
N LEU A 132 -40.23 9.52 -17.50
CA LEU A 132 -40.53 10.38 -16.34
C LEU A 132 -41.59 11.44 -16.66
N LYS A 133 -41.49 12.08 -17.83
CA LYS A 133 -42.51 13.04 -18.29
C LYS A 133 -43.87 12.38 -18.50
N GLU A 134 -43.89 11.17 -19.06
CA GLU A 134 -45.11 10.39 -19.24
C GLU A 134 -45.74 10.02 -17.90
N TRP A 135 -44.97 9.46 -16.96
CA TRP A 135 -45.43 9.12 -15.61
C TRP A 135 -45.99 10.33 -14.84
N HIS A 136 -45.28 11.46 -14.86
CA HIS A 136 -45.73 12.69 -14.21
C HIS A 136 -47.04 13.22 -14.82
N SER A 137 -47.22 13.06 -16.13
CA SER A 137 -48.46 13.44 -16.82
C SER A 137 -49.63 12.59 -16.33
N THR A 138 -49.43 11.30 -16.05
CA THR A 138 -50.46 10.39 -15.50
C THR A 138 -50.99 10.84 -14.13
N PHE A 139 -50.14 11.43 -13.28
CA PHE A 139 -50.55 11.97 -11.98
C PHE A 139 -51.20 13.34 -12.07
N SER A 140 -50.85 14.15 -13.07
CA SER A 140 -51.44 15.49 -13.27
C SER A 140 -52.92 15.47 -13.71
N VAL A 141 -53.40 14.32 -14.20
CA VAL A 141 -54.81 14.13 -14.62
C VAL A 141 -55.74 13.86 -13.41
N TYR A 142 -55.21 13.43 -12.26
CA TYR A 142 -55.98 13.25 -11.03
C TYR A 142 -55.92 14.51 -10.14
N ARG A 143 -56.67 15.54 -10.52
CA ARG A 143 -57.10 16.57 -9.56
C ARG A 143 -58.22 15.96 -8.69
N PRO A 144 -58.16 15.96 -7.36
CA PRO A 144 -59.29 15.52 -6.54
C PRO A 144 -60.44 16.51 -6.75
N SER A 145 -61.60 16.00 -7.15
CA SER A 145 -62.83 16.80 -7.19
C SER A 145 -63.28 17.10 -5.75
N PRO A 146 -63.85 18.29 -5.46
CA PRO A 146 -64.20 18.70 -4.11
C PRO A 146 -65.31 17.83 -3.50
N PHE A 147 -65.28 17.65 -2.18
CA PHE A 147 -66.31 16.99 -1.38
C PHE A 147 -67.74 17.45 -1.76
N PRO A 148 -68.75 16.55 -1.71
CA PRO A 148 -70.12 16.95 -1.98
C PRO A 148 -70.65 17.83 -0.82
N GLU A 149 -71.23 18.98 -1.16
CA GLU A 149 -71.93 19.81 -0.17
C GLU A 149 -73.21 19.10 0.33
N PRO A 150 -73.54 19.23 1.63
CA PRO A 150 -74.74 18.64 2.19
C PRO A 150 -75.97 19.49 1.86
N GLY A 151 -76.98 18.87 1.25
CA GLY A 151 -78.33 19.42 1.05
C GLY A 151 -79.37 18.45 1.58
#